data_AF-A0A2V0Q8Z0-F1
#
_entry.id   AF-A0A2V0Q8Z0-F1
#
_cell.length_a   1.000
_cell.length_b   1.000
_cell.length_c   1.000
_cell.angle_alpha   90.00
_cell.angle_beta   90.00
_cell.angle_gamma   90.00
#
_symmetry.space_group_name_H-M   'P 1'
#
loop_
_entity.id
_entity.type
_entity.pdbx_description
1 polymer ?
#
loop_
_entity_poly.entity_id
_entity_poly.type
_entity_poly.pdbx_seq_one_letter_code
_entity_poly.pdbx_strand_id
1 'polypeptide(L)'
;MAISDRSVLCVYRYDPLDRLADCSPAGQGSARFFYQKNRLATKIQGQIQHSLLRTDEHLLAQRRTENNQSDCALLATDQQQSVIVAQGLAFAYTPYGHRQPSTGPMNLPGFTGERVDPVTGHYLLGNGYRAFNPMLMRFNSPDSLSPFGEGGLNAYAYCAGDPVNRVDPSGHMLKSFLAVLKRQVVSDSRYSIRQMAKIRYLL
;
A
#
# COMPACT_ATOMS: atom_id res chain seq x y z
N MET A 1 -16.69 -25.78 31.82
CA MET A 1 -15.74 -26.09 30.74
C MET A 1 -14.78 -24.91 30.65
N ALA A 2 -13.62 -25.00 31.31
CA ALA A 2 -12.65 -23.90 31.30
C ALA A 2 -12.05 -23.81 29.89
N ILE A 3 -12.13 -22.64 29.25
CA ILE A 3 -11.49 -22.38 27.97
C ILE A 3 -9.98 -22.42 28.23
N SER A 4 -9.40 -23.58 27.93
CA SER A 4 -7.97 -23.82 27.96
C SER A 4 -7.31 -22.99 26.85
N ASP A 5 -6.42 -22.11 27.29
CA ASP A 5 -5.26 -21.54 26.62
C ASP A 5 -5.47 -20.79 25.28
N ARG A 6 -5.76 -19.48 25.38
CA ARG A 6 -5.62 -18.58 24.23
C ARG A 6 -4.14 -18.32 23.99
N SER A 7 -3.53 -19.08 23.08
CA SER A 7 -2.19 -18.78 22.58
C SER A 7 -2.20 -17.47 21.79
N VAL A 8 -1.47 -16.46 22.28
CA VAL A 8 -1.29 -15.20 21.55
C VAL A 8 -0.44 -15.46 20.32
N LEU A 9 -0.99 -15.25 19.12
CA LEU A 9 -0.25 -15.42 17.87
C LEU A 9 0.56 -14.18 17.49
N CYS A 10 0.07 -13.00 17.83
CA CYS A 10 0.71 -11.72 17.53
C CYS A 10 0.18 -10.60 18.41
N VAL A 11 1.05 -9.68 18.81
CA VAL A 11 0.67 -8.43 19.48
C VAL A 11 0.94 -7.26 18.53
N TYR A 12 -0.05 -6.41 18.33
CA TYR A 12 0.05 -5.18 17.54
C TYR A 12 0.03 -3.98 18.49
N ARG A 13 0.88 -2.98 18.24
CA ARG A 13 0.92 -1.73 19.01
C ARG A 13 0.86 -0.55 18.06
N TYR A 14 0.20 0.51 18.51
CA TYR A 14 -0.08 1.69 17.71
C TYR A 14 0.57 2.92 18.32
N ASP A 15 0.91 3.89 17.47
CA ASP A 15 1.37 5.20 17.90
C ASP A 15 0.16 6.11 18.26
N PRO A 16 0.39 7.30 18.85
CA PRO A 16 -0.71 8.23 19.19
C PRO A 16 -1.52 8.78 18.01
N LEU A 17 -1.16 8.43 16.77
CA LEU A 17 -1.91 8.77 15.56
C LEU A 17 -2.66 7.56 14.99
N ASP A 18 -2.83 6.51 15.81
CA ASP A 18 -3.48 5.24 15.46
C ASP A 18 -2.84 4.49 14.29
N ARG A 19 -1.53 4.67 14.07
CA ARG A 19 -0.78 3.92 13.07
C ARG A 19 -0.04 2.77 13.72
N LEU A 20 0.01 1.62 13.05
CA LEU A 20 0.72 0.43 13.50
C LEU A 20 2.20 0.74 13.71
N ALA A 21 2.64 0.84 14.95
CA ALA A 21 4.03 1.13 15.28
C ALA A 21 4.87 -0.14 15.39
N ASP A 22 4.26 -1.23 15.86
CA ASP A 22 4.97 -2.48 16.17
C ASP A 22 4.08 -3.71 16.02
N CYS A 23 4.67 -4.80 15.56
CA CYS A 23 4.05 -6.11 15.37
C CYS A 23 4.99 -7.19 15.90
N SER A 24 4.56 -7.91 16.95
CA SER A 24 5.33 -8.98 17.59
C SER A 24 4.62 -10.33 17.43
N PRO A 25 4.89 -11.09 16.35
CA PRO A 25 4.41 -12.46 16.21
C PRO A 25 5.05 -13.39 17.24
N ALA A 26 4.31 -14.41 17.70
CA ALA A 26 4.83 -15.40 18.63
C ALA A 26 6.01 -16.17 18.02
N GLY A 27 7.09 -16.31 18.79
CA GLY A 27 8.30 -17.01 18.34
C GLY A 27 9.14 -16.26 17.30
N GLN A 28 8.82 -15.01 16.98
CA GLN A 28 9.58 -14.18 16.04
C GLN A 28 10.00 -12.84 16.67
N GLY A 29 11.04 -12.21 16.11
CA GLY A 29 11.45 -10.88 16.51
C GLY A 29 10.41 -9.81 16.13
N SER A 30 10.23 -8.80 16.98
CA SER A 30 9.30 -7.71 16.72
C SER A 30 9.70 -6.87 15.52
N ALA A 31 8.71 -6.48 14.71
CA ALA A 31 8.87 -5.57 13.60
C ALA A 31 8.32 -4.19 13.95
N ARG A 32 9.14 -3.15 13.80
CA ARG A 32 8.76 -1.75 13.99
C ARG A 32 8.56 -1.05 12.65
N PHE A 33 7.60 -0.14 12.58
CA PHE A 33 7.20 0.56 11.38
C PHE A 33 7.40 2.07 11.53
N PHE A 34 7.95 2.69 10.50
CA PHE A 34 8.27 4.12 10.47
C PHE A 34 7.64 4.75 9.24
N TYR A 35 7.02 5.90 9.43
CA TYR A 35 6.19 6.55 8.44
C TYR A 35 6.80 7.88 8.02
N GLN A 36 6.79 8.15 6.72
CA GLN A 36 7.07 9.48 6.18
C GLN A 36 5.74 10.07 5.74
N LYS A 37 5.35 11.21 6.33
CA LYS A 37 3.99 11.76 6.24
C LYS A 37 2.98 10.71 6.72
N ASN A 38 2.19 10.14 5.81
CA ASN A 38 1.21 9.09 6.12
C ASN A 38 1.44 7.80 5.33
N ARG A 39 2.67 7.55 4.87
CA ARG A 39 3.04 6.33 4.14
C ARG A 39 4.13 5.57 4.88
N LEU A 40 4.04 4.25 4.87
CA LEU A 40 5.10 3.40 5.39
C LEU A 40 6.39 3.65 4.59
N ALA A 41 7.44 4.06 5.28
CA ALA A 41 8.75 4.33 4.69
C ALA A 41 9.73 3.20 5.01
N THR A 42 9.76 2.76 6.27
CA THR A 42 10.74 1.78 6.74
C THR A 42 10.11 0.78 7.71
N LYS A 43 10.44 -0.50 7.55
CA LYS A 43 10.20 -1.57 8.52
C LYS A 43 11.56 -2.05 9.04
N ILE A 44 11.70 -2.19 10.36
CA ILE A 44 12.90 -2.73 11.00
C ILE A 44 12.53 -3.96 11.81
N GLN A 45 13.22 -5.08 11.60
CA GLN A 45 13.03 -6.32 12.34
C GLN A 45 14.42 -6.90 12.67
N GLY A 46 14.83 -6.80 13.94
CA GLY A 46 16.19 -7.14 14.34
C GLY A 46 17.22 -6.25 13.64
N GLN A 47 18.19 -6.87 12.96
CA GLN A 47 19.23 -6.20 12.16
C GLN A 47 18.80 -5.94 10.70
N ILE A 48 17.62 -6.42 10.30
CA ILE A 48 17.12 -6.28 8.93
C ILE A 48 16.25 -5.03 8.84
N GLN A 49 16.61 -4.13 7.93
CA GLN A 49 15.83 -2.96 7.57
C GLN A 49 15.29 -3.12 6.15
N HIS A 50 13.99 -2.91 5.96
CA HIS A 50 13.36 -2.76 4.65
C HIS A 50 12.89 -1.31 4.49
N SER A 51 13.38 -0.61 3.47
CA SER A 51 12.96 0.75 3.13
C SER A 51 12.30 0.77 1.76
N LEU A 52 11.12 1.38 1.68
CA LEU A 52 10.37 1.55 0.44
C LEU A 52 10.82 2.82 -0.28
N LEU A 53 11.20 2.68 -1.53
CA LEU A 53 11.58 3.78 -2.41
C LEU A 53 10.39 4.16 -3.28
N ARG A 54 9.99 5.42 -3.18
CA ARG A 54 8.82 5.96 -3.85
C ARG A 54 9.15 7.30 -4.50
N THR A 55 8.47 7.61 -5.60
CA THR A 55 8.43 8.96 -6.20
C THR A 55 6.99 9.43 -6.23
N ASP A 56 6.70 10.54 -5.54
CA ASP A 56 5.36 11.04 -5.28
C ASP A 56 4.39 9.92 -4.85
N GLU A 57 3.59 9.45 -5.80
CA GLU A 57 2.60 8.41 -5.59
C GLU A 57 3.15 7.01 -5.86
N HIS A 58 4.15 6.84 -6.74
CA HIS A 58 4.55 5.53 -7.28
C HIS A 58 5.55 4.78 -6.40
N LEU A 59 5.28 3.49 -6.19
CA LEU A 59 6.20 2.56 -5.55
C LEU A 59 7.17 1.98 -6.58
N LEU A 60 8.47 2.22 -6.39
CA LEU A 60 9.50 1.87 -7.37
C LEU A 60 10.36 0.69 -6.96
N ALA A 61 10.74 0.64 -5.68
CA ALA A 61 11.68 -0.35 -5.19
C ALA A 61 11.57 -0.60 -3.69
N GLN A 62 12.11 -1.73 -3.24
CA GLN A 62 12.38 -1.99 -1.84
C GLN A 62 13.88 -2.22 -1.64
N ARG A 63 14.50 -1.43 -0.78
CA ARG A 63 15.88 -1.65 -0.33
C ARG A 63 15.87 -2.47 0.96
N ARG A 64 16.61 -3.59 0.98
CA ARG A 64 16.89 -4.38 2.17
C ARG A 64 18.32 -4.05 2.61
N THR A 65 18.50 -3.73 3.89
CA THR A 65 19.82 -3.52 4.50
C THR A 65 19.97 -4.47 5.68
N GLU A 66 21.11 -5.13 5.76
CA GLU A 66 21.48 -6.02 6.87
C GLU A 66 23.00 -5.94 7.06
N ASN A 67 23.48 -5.69 8.27
CA ASN A 67 24.91 -5.62 8.60
C ASN A 67 25.74 -4.75 7.62
N ASN A 68 25.24 -3.55 7.28
CA ASN A 68 25.80 -2.62 6.30
C ASN A 68 25.85 -3.11 4.83
N GLN A 69 25.38 -4.31 4.53
CA GLN A 69 25.14 -4.75 3.16
C GLN A 69 23.73 -4.34 2.72
N SER A 70 23.56 -4.05 1.43
CA SER A 70 22.29 -3.57 0.90
C SER A 70 21.96 -4.21 -0.43
N ASP A 71 20.74 -4.74 -0.52
CA ASP A 71 20.13 -5.24 -1.76
C ASP A 71 18.96 -4.35 -2.14
N CYS A 72 18.69 -4.21 -3.44
CA CYS A 72 17.55 -3.45 -3.93
C CYS A 72 16.71 -4.31 -4.88
N ALA A 73 15.42 -4.42 -4.59
CA ALA A 73 14.44 -5.07 -5.44
C ALA A 73 13.63 -4.00 -6.17
N LEU A 74 13.78 -3.92 -7.49
CA LEU A 74 12.87 -3.13 -8.34
C LEU A 74 11.49 -3.78 -8.37
N LEU A 75 10.46 -2.94 -8.36
CA LEU A 75 9.06 -3.35 -8.31
C LEU A 75 8.36 -2.83 -9.56
N ALA A 76 7.80 -3.73 -10.35
CA ALA A 76 6.81 -3.36 -11.36
C ALA A 76 5.43 -3.38 -10.69
N THR A 77 4.69 -2.29 -10.86
CA THR A 77 3.38 -2.11 -10.23
C THR A 77 2.29 -1.86 -11.28
N ASP A 78 1.06 -2.25 -10.95
CA ASP A 78 -0.12 -1.87 -11.74
C ASP A 78 -0.57 -0.43 -11.43
N GLN A 79 -1.69 0.00 -12.03
CA GLN A 79 -2.25 1.33 -11.82
C GLN A 79 -2.64 1.60 -10.35
N GLN A 80 -2.98 0.56 -9.59
CA GLN A 80 -3.34 0.64 -8.18
C GLN A 80 -2.12 0.52 -7.25
N GLN A 81 -0.92 0.41 -7.81
CA GLN A 81 0.35 0.16 -7.11
C GLN A 81 0.54 -1.26 -6.58
N SER A 82 -0.30 -2.21 -7.00
CA SER A 82 -0.09 -3.62 -6.66
C SER A 82 1.19 -4.11 -7.32
N VAL A 83 2.08 -4.74 -6.55
CA VAL A 83 3.34 -5.28 -7.10
C VAL A 83 3.05 -6.53 -7.92
N ILE A 84 3.19 -6.42 -9.24
CA ILE A 84 2.96 -7.50 -10.22
C ILE A 84 4.25 -8.20 -10.65
N VAL A 85 5.41 -7.56 -10.50
CA VAL A 85 6.71 -8.20 -10.70
C VAL A 85 7.73 -7.67 -9.69
N ALA A 86 8.50 -8.56 -9.08
CA ALA A 86 9.65 -8.20 -8.24
C ALA A 86 10.67 -9.33 -8.22
N GLN A 87 11.96 -9.00 -8.24
CA GLN A 87 13.05 -9.99 -8.15
C GLN A 87 12.95 -11.11 -9.21
N GLY A 88 12.42 -10.81 -10.40
CA GLY A 88 12.21 -11.80 -11.48
C GLY A 88 10.99 -12.70 -11.31
N LEU A 89 10.20 -12.53 -10.24
CA LEU A 89 8.95 -13.26 -10.00
C LEU A 89 7.75 -12.41 -10.40
N ALA A 90 6.78 -13.03 -11.07
CA ALA A 90 5.50 -12.43 -11.41
C ALA A 90 4.42 -12.81 -10.38
N PHE A 91 3.54 -11.87 -10.06
CA PHE A 91 2.45 -12.01 -9.11
C PHE A 91 1.11 -11.72 -9.80
N ALA A 92 0.09 -12.49 -9.44
CA ALA A 92 -1.29 -12.26 -9.85
C ALA A 92 -2.18 -12.09 -8.62
N TYR A 93 -3.13 -11.17 -8.72
CA TYR A 93 -4.11 -10.89 -7.68
C TYR A 93 -5.50 -11.06 -8.24
N THR A 94 -6.42 -11.57 -7.42
CA THR A 94 -7.86 -11.39 -7.67
C THR A 94 -8.21 -9.89 -7.57
N PRO A 95 -9.40 -9.47 -8.07
CA PRO A 95 -9.85 -8.08 -7.92
C PRO A 95 -9.80 -7.53 -6.49
N TYR A 96 -9.96 -8.41 -5.49
CA TYR A 96 -9.92 -8.05 -4.07
C TYR A 96 -8.54 -8.31 -3.42
N GLY A 97 -7.48 -8.44 -4.21
CA GLY A 97 -6.11 -8.51 -3.69
C GLY A 97 -5.67 -9.86 -3.13
N HIS A 98 -6.50 -10.91 -3.26
CA HIS A 98 -6.07 -12.25 -2.88
C HIS A 98 -5.00 -12.77 -3.84
N ARG A 99 -3.89 -13.27 -3.28
CA ARG A 99 -2.82 -13.98 -3.98
C ARG A 99 -2.46 -15.24 -3.20
N GLN A 100 -1.96 -16.27 -3.88
CA GLN A 100 -1.51 -17.48 -3.20
C GLN A 100 -0.21 -17.24 -2.41
N PRO A 101 -0.11 -17.66 -1.14
CA PRO A 101 1.08 -17.42 -0.30
C PRO A 101 2.40 -17.97 -0.86
N SER A 102 2.34 -19.02 -1.68
CA SER A 102 3.51 -19.66 -2.30
C SER A 102 4.17 -18.85 -3.42
N THR A 103 3.55 -17.77 -3.88
CA THR A 103 4.00 -17.04 -5.09
C THR A 103 5.12 -16.03 -4.87
N GLY A 104 5.68 -15.91 -3.66
CA GLY A 104 6.93 -15.18 -3.42
C GLY A 104 7.05 -14.55 -2.02
N PRO A 105 8.03 -13.66 -1.80
CA PRO A 105 8.35 -13.15 -0.48
C PRO A 105 7.20 -12.31 0.13
N MET A 106 6.73 -12.71 1.32
CA MET A 106 5.70 -11.97 2.07
C MET A 106 6.18 -10.64 2.65
N ASN A 107 7.50 -10.38 2.59
CA ASN A 107 8.11 -9.14 3.03
C ASN A 107 8.09 -8.02 1.97
N LEU A 108 7.65 -8.32 0.74
CA LEU A 108 7.44 -7.31 -0.29
C LEU A 108 6.04 -6.68 -0.15
N PRO A 109 5.88 -5.40 -0.55
CA PRO A 109 4.55 -4.84 -0.77
C PRO A 109 3.75 -5.71 -1.76
N GLY A 110 2.45 -5.82 -1.54
CA GLY A 110 1.52 -6.65 -2.29
C GLY A 110 0.47 -5.82 -3.02
N PHE A 111 -0.80 -6.20 -2.86
CA PHE A 111 -1.95 -5.48 -3.40
C PHE A 111 -1.96 -4.02 -2.95
N THR A 112 -2.26 -3.10 -3.87
CA THR A 112 -2.32 -1.65 -3.67
C THR A 112 -1.07 -1.04 -3.02
N GLY A 113 0.09 -1.69 -3.15
CA GLY A 113 1.34 -1.27 -2.53
C GLY A 113 1.38 -1.45 -1.01
N GLU A 114 0.44 -2.23 -0.46
CA GLU A 114 0.28 -2.51 0.97
C GLU A 114 0.91 -3.85 1.33
N ARG A 115 1.42 -3.94 2.57
CA ARG A 115 2.06 -5.16 3.05
C ARG A 115 1.00 -6.15 3.55
N VAL A 116 1.18 -7.42 3.20
CA VAL A 116 0.38 -8.51 3.78
C VAL A 116 0.85 -8.76 5.21
N ASP A 117 -0.10 -8.86 6.14
CA ASP A 117 0.15 -9.33 7.48
C ASP A 117 0.54 -10.82 7.47
N PRO A 118 1.74 -11.21 7.93
CA PRO A 118 2.21 -12.59 7.81
C PRO A 118 1.45 -13.58 8.69
N VAL A 119 0.73 -13.11 9.70
CA VAL A 119 -0.02 -13.96 10.64
C VAL A 119 -1.42 -14.25 10.11
N THR A 120 -2.08 -13.25 9.56
CA THR A 120 -3.49 -13.35 9.14
C THR A 120 -3.71 -13.42 7.64
N GLY A 121 -2.72 -13.05 6.82
CA GLY A 121 -2.87 -12.93 5.37
C GLY A 121 -3.72 -11.72 4.93
N HIS A 122 -4.07 -10.82 5.85
CA HIS A 122 -4.85 -9.62 5.59
C HIS A 122 -3.97 -8.44 5.15
N TYR A 123 -4.60 -7.39 4.61
CA TYR A 123 -3.96 -6.09 4.44
C TYR A 123 -4.41 -5.15 5.55
N LEU A 124 -3.47 -4.55 6.27
CA LEU A 124 -3.75 -3.62 7.37
C LEU A 124 -3.83 -2.18 6.83
N LEU A 125 -4.94 -1.87 6.14
CA LEU A 125 -5.16 -0.59 5.45
C LEU A 125 -5.28 0.57 6.45
N GLY A 126 -5.05 1.79 5.97
CA GLY A 126 -5.02 2.98 6.84
C GLY A 126 -3.87 2.95 7.84
N ASN A 127 -2.72 2.38 7.45
CA ASN A 127 -1.57 2.18 8.32
C ASN A 127 -1.86 1.34 9.57
N GLY A 128 -2.77 0.37 9.50
CA GLY A 128 -3.15 -0.44 10.68
C GLY A 128 -4.58 -0.22 11.16
N TYR A 129 -5.27 0.80 10.65
CA TYR A 129 -6.61 1.17 11.09
C TYR A 129 -7.65 0.05 10.91
N ARG A 130 -7.71 -0.59 9.73
CA ARG A 130 -8.61 -1.73 9.50
C ARG A 130 -7.92 -2.89 8.80
N ALA A 131 -8.20 -4.09 9.27
CA ALA A 131 -7.82 -5.32 8.59
C ALA A 131 -8.81 -5.62 7.46
N PHE A 132 -8.33 -5.51 6.22
CA PHE A 132 -9.02 -5.95 5.03
C PHE A 132 -8.71 -7.42 4.74
N ASN A 133 -9.75 -8.25 4.67
CA ASN A 133 -9.63 -9.66 4.33
C ASN A 133 -9.86 -9.84 2.82
N PRO A 134 -8.81 -10.15 2.04
CA PRO A 134 -8.94 -10.30 0.60
C PRO A 134 -9.74 -11.53 0.17
N MET A 135 -9.87 -12.56 1.03
CA MET A 135 -10.71 -13.73 0.74
C MET A 135 -12.19 -13.46 1.00
N LEU A 136 -12.50 -12.76 2.09
CA LEU A 136 -13.89 -12.37 2.41
C LEU A 136 -14.32 -11.08 1.68
N MET A 137 -13.40 -10.43 0.97
CA MET A 137 -13.65 -9.25 0.15
C MET A 137 -14.18 -8.06 0.96
N ARG A 138 -13.81 -7.96 2.25
CA ARG A 138 -14.37 -6.97 3.19
C ARG A 138 -13.42 -6.65 4.34
N PHE A 139 -13.75 -5.59 5.08
CA PHE A 139 -13.10 -5.27 6.35
C PHE A 139 -13.59 -6.18 7.48
N ASN A 140 -12.74 -6.39 8.49
CA ASN A 140 -13.09 -7.14 9.69
C ASN A 140 -13.69 -6.26 10.80
N SER A 141 -13.57 -4.94 10.69
CA SER A 141 -14.17 -3.95 11.59
C SER A 141 -15.06 -2.97 10.81
N PRO A 142 -16.17 -2.50 11.42
CA PRO A 142 -17.04 -1.52 10.79
C PRO A 142 -16.33 -0.16 10.65
N ASP A 143 -16.68 0.58 9.60
CA ASP A 143 -16.27 1.97 9.40
C ASP A 143 -16.98 2.90 10.40
N SER A 144 -16.23 3.75 11.11
CA SER A 144 -16.82 4.74 12.01
C SER A 144 -17.59 5.85 11.29
N LEU A 145 -17.38 6.02 9.98
CA LEU A 145 -18.12 6.95 9.13
C LEU A 145 -19.38 6.31 8.51
N SER A 146 -19.67 5.04 8.77
CA SER A 146 -20.90 4.38 8.33
C SER A 146 -21.98 4.42 9.41
N PRO A 147 -23.28 4.33 9.05
CA PRO A 147 -23.82 4.24 7.69
C PRO A 147 -24.13 5.59 7.03
N PHE A 148 -24.09 6.69 7.78
CA PHE A 148 -24.61 7.99 7.34
C PHE A 148 -23.54 9.03 6.97
N GLY A 149 -22.26 8.71 7.14
CA GLY A 149 -21.14 9.53 6.67
C GLY A 149 -20.52 8.98 5.39
N GLU A 150 -19.24 9.30 5.18
CA GLU A 150 -18.52 8.98 3.93
C GLU A 150 -18.26 7.48 3.71
N GLY A 151 -18.38 6.65 4.75
CA GLY A 151 -18.21 5.19 4.64
C GLY A 151 -19.36 4.49 3.92
N GLY A 152 -20.50 5.17 3.72
CA GLY A 152 -21.68 4.64 3.05
C GLY A 152 -22.44 3.61 3.90
N LEU A 153 -23.49 3.00 3.33
CA LEU A 153 -24.42 2.17 4.10
C LEU A 153 -23.80 0.86 4.64
N ASN A 154 -22.85 0.28 3.91
CA ASN A 154 -22.21 -0.98 4.31
C ASN A 154 -20.86 -0.69 5.00
N ALA A 155 -20.88 -0.73 6.32
CA ALA A 155 -19.71 -0.46 7.17
C ALA A 155 -18.50 -1.39 6.94
N TYR A 156 -18.68 -2.51 6.25
CA TYR A 156 -17.62 -3.49 5.99
C TYR A 156 -17.14 -3.49 4.54
N ALA A 157 -17.79 -2.75 3.64
CA ALA A 157 -17.50 -2.81 2.21
C ALA A 157 -16.11 -2.23 1.90
N TYR A 158 -15.33 -2.98 1.12
CA TYR A 158 -14.14 -2.43 0.48
C TYR A 158 -14.52 -1.84 -0.88
N CYS A 159 -14.03 -0.64 -1.18
CA CYS A 159 -14.23 0.04 -2.47
C CYS A 159 -15.69 0.17 -2.93
N ALA A 160 -16.65 0.12 -1.99
CA ALA A 160 -18.09 0.04 -2.29
C ALA A 160 -18.45 -1.10 -3.29
N GLY A 161 -17.67 -2.20 -3.27
CA GLY A 161 -17.86 -3.35 -4.16
C GLY A 161 -17.16 -3.24 -5.53
N ASP A 162 -16.39 -2.18 -5.78
CA ASP A 162 -15.70 -1.94 -7.06
C ASP A 162 -14.18 -1.76 -6.89
N PRO A 163 -13.45 -2.81 -6.46
CA PRO A 163 -12.01 -2.74 -6.19
C PRO A 163 -11.14 -2.70 -7.46
N VAL A 164 -11.72 -2.88 -8.66
CA VAL A 164 -10.97 -2.77 -9.92
C VAL A 164 -10.79 -1.30 -10.30
N ASN A 165 -11.79 -0.45 -10.03
CA ASN A 165 -11.78 0.95 -10.43
C ASN A 165 -11.50 1.92 -9.28
N ARG A 166 -11.40 1.41 -8.04
CA ARG A 166 -11.24 2.22 -6.82
C ARG A 166 -10.23 1.56 -5.89
N VAL A 167 -9.57 2.39 -5.10
CA VAL A 167 -8.70 1.98 -3.99
C VAL A 167 -9.07 2.79 -2.76
N ASP A 168 -8.99 2.18 -1.58
CA ASP A 168 -9.18 2.83 -0.29
C ASP A 168 -7.89 2.76 0.53
N PRO A 169 -6.95 3.73 0.38
CA PRO A 169 -5.68 3.72 1.11
C PRO A 169 -5.84 4.01 2.61
N SER A 170 -6.84 4.80 3.00
CA SER A 170 -7.08 5.14 4.41
C SER A 170 -7.84 4.06 5.16
N GLY A 171 -8.44 3.11 4.45
CA GLY A 171 -9.42 2.21 5.04
C GLY A 171 -10.61 2.99 5.58
N HIS A 172 -11.07 4.03 4.88
CA HIS A 172 -12.25 4.86 5.24
C HIS A 172 -12.86 5.51 3.99
N MET A 173 -12.03 5.85 3.00
CA MET A 173 -12.41 6.75 1.93
C MET A 173 -12.00 6.21 0.57
N LEU A 174 -12.96 6.23 -0.35
CA LEU A 174 -12.77 5.85 -1.73
C LEU A 174 -11.89 6.89 -2.45
N LYS A 175 -10.78 6.44 -3.05
CA LYS A 175 -10.13 7.19 -4.15
C LYS A 175 -10.54 6.54 -5.47
N SER A 176 -11.23 7.31 -6.33
CA SER A 176 -11.60 6.87 -7.68
C SER A 176 -10.50 7.24 -8.68
N PHE A 177 -10.10 6.29 -9.53
CA PHE A 177 -9.09 6.53 -10.56
C PHE A 177 -9.59 7.38 -11.73
N LEU A 178 -10.90 7.39 -11.98
CA LEU A 178 -11.51 8.17 -13.07
C LEU A 178 -11.36 9.70 -12.92
N ALA A 179 -10.97 10.20 -11.74
CA ALA A 179 -10.68 11.61 -11.55
C ALA A 179 -9.28 12.04 -12.06
N VAL A 180 -8.34 11.10 -12.25
CA VAL A 180 -6.95 11.42 -12.62
C VAL A 180 -6.80 11.69 -14.13
N LEU A 181 -7.64 11.08 -14.98
CA LEU A 181 -7.61 11.30 -16.43
C LEU A 181 -8.07 12.71 -16.88
N LYS A 182 -8.73 13.50 -16.01
CA LYS A 182 -9.13 14.88 -16.35
C LYS A 182 -8.04 15.93 -16.08
N ARG A 183 -6.93 15.60 -15.43
CA ARG A 183 -5.93 16.62 -15.01
C ARG A 183 -4.75 16.80 -15.96
N GLN A 184 -4.55 15.91 -16.93
CA GLN A 184 -3.43 16.01 -17.89
C GLN A 184 -3.78 16.65 -19.25
N VAL A 185 -5.07 16.87 -19.58
CA VAL A 185 -5.47 17.38 -20.90
C VAL A 185 -5.68 18.91 -20.95
N VAL A 186 -5.71 19.61 -19.79
CA VAL A 186 -6.07 21.06 -19.75
C VAL A 186 -4.87 22.01 -19.57
N SER A 187 -3.61 21.55 -19.58
CA SER A 187 -2.45 22.46 -19.45
C SER A 187 -1.67 22.76 -20.72
N ASP A 188 -2.08 22.28 -21.90
CA ASP A 188 -1.23 22.37 -23.11
C ASP A 188 -1.91 23.04 -24.31
N SER A 189 -2.50 24.21 -24.09
CA SER A 189 -3.06 25.05 -25.15
C SER A 189 -2.78 26.53 -24.94
N ARG A 190 -1.51 26.93 -24.75
CA ARG A 190 -1.14 28.36 -24.88
C ARG A 190 0.34 28.71 -25.15
N TYR A 191 1.09 27.88 -25.87
CA TYR A 191 2.32 28.34 -26.53
C TYR A 191 2.35 27.93 -28.00
N SER A 192 1.59 28.68 -28.81
CA SER A 192 1.65 28.63 -30.27
C SER A 192 2.35 29.90 -30.79
N ILE A 193 3.52 29.68 -31.39
CA ILE A 193 4.05 30.39 -32.56
C ILE A 193 4.11 31.92 -32.44
N ARG A 194 5.23 32.47 -31.92
CA ARG A 194 5.91 33.66 -32.50
C ARG A 194 7.39 33.68 -32.07
N GLN A 195 8.25 34.04 -33.02
CA GLN A 195 9.70 34.30 -32.93
C GLN A 195 10.66 33.13 -33.19
N MET A 196 10.55 32.58 -34.40
CA MET A 196 11.71 32.08 -35.15
C MET A 196 11.65 32.71 -36.54
N ALA A 197 12.24 33.90 -36.70
CA ALA A 197 12.71 34.46 -37.98
C ALA A 197 13.32 35.87 -37.78
N LYS A 198 14.65 35.95 -37.66
CA LYS A 198 15.48 36.95 -38.34
C LYS A 198 16.97 36.63 -38.11
N ILE A 199 17.47 35.71 -38.95
CA ILE A 199 18.87 35.73 -39.38
C ILE A 199 18.91 36.63 -40.62
N ARG A 200 19.70 37.71 -40.60
CA ARG A 200 20.29 38.33 -41.80
C ARG A 200 21.69 38.86 -41.48
N TYR A 201 22.56 38.56 -42.45
CA TYR A 201 24.00 38.82 -42.60
C TYR A 201 24.40 40.31 -42.78
N LEU A 202 25.73 40.52 -42.74
CA LEU A 202 26.60 41.66 -43.14
C LEU A 202 26.74 42.78 -42.09
N LEU A 203 27.93 43.22 -41.66
CA LEU A 203 29.33 43.14 -42.14
C LEU A 203 30.27 42.74 -41.00
#